data_AF-A0A4Q1Q7B3-F1
#
_entry.id   AF-A0A4Q1Q7B3-F1
#
_cell.length_a   1.000
_cell.length_b   1.000
_cell.length_c   1.000
_cell.angle_alpha   90.00
_cell.angle_beta   90.00
_cell.angle_gamma   90.00
#
_symmetry.space_group_name_H-M   'P 1'
#
loop_
_entity.id
_entity.type
_entity.pdbx_description
1 polymer ?
#
loop_
_entity_poly.entity_id
_entity_poly.type
_entity_poly.pdbx_seq_one_letter_code
_entity_poly.pdbx_strand_id
1 'polypeptide(L)'
;MTETDISVKKDDNGAPQLSIADTNAYCSISHKNNCVVAGYSAAYPIGVDVENLESNKDYRRIREHYAHAFLKGVTTKEAFFYRWTLAEAYAKASGQPLLEILAQPFEPTDNLHYITISNFLVCTYVEANRDKFQRPKIIRL
;
A
#
# COMPACT_ATOMS: atom_id res chain seq x y z
N MET A 1 -4.33 30.81 15.48
CA MET A 1 -3.85 29.51 14.98
C MET A 1 -2.56 29.80 14.26
N THR A 2 -1.43 29.27 14.73
CA THR A 2 -0.21 29.23 13.91
C THR A 2 -0.43 28.18 12.84
N GLU A 3 -0.41 28.57 11.57
CA GLU A 3 -0.40 27.59 10.47
C GLU A 3 0.84 26.70 10.65
N THR A 4 0.63 25.39 10.67
CA THR A 4 1.75 24.44 10.66
C THR A 4 2.27 24.39 9.24
N ASP A 5 3.55 24.68 9.04
CA ASP A 5 4.19 24.57 7.73
C ASP A 5 4.19 23.09 7.29
N ILE A 6 3.48 22.82 6.19
CA ILE A 6 3.41 21.51 5.55
C ILE A 6 3.95 21.67 4.14
N SER A 7 4.96 20.86 3.77
CA SER A 7 5.45 20.80 2.40
C SER A 7 5.43 19.37 1.86
N VAL A 8 5.13 19.25 0.57
CA VAL A 8 5.17 17.98 -0.17
C VAL A 8 6.10 18.15 -1.35
N LYS A 9 7.11 17.28 -1.44
CA LYS A 9 8.04 17.20 -2.58
C LYS A 9 7.93 15.81 -3.19
N LYS A 10 8.41 15.65 -4.43
CA LYS A 10 8.61 14.33 -5.03
C LYS A 10 10.07 13.95 -4.88
N ASP A 11 10.34 12.68 -4.57
CA ASP A 11 11.68 12.12 -4.71
C ASP A 11 11.99 11.75 -6.18
N ASP A 12 13.17 11.18 -6.41
CA ASP A 12 13.65 10.77 -7.74
C ASP A 12 12.78 9.67 -8.38
N ASN A 13 12.04 8.92 -7.57
CA ASN A 13 11.11 7.88 -8.00
C ASN A 13 9.66 8.40 -8.13
N GLY A 14 9.44 9.70 -7.87
CA GLY A 14 8.14 10.34 -7.89
C GLY A 14 7.28 10.10 -6.63
N ALA A 15 7.81 9.43 -5.61
CA ALA A 15 7.12 9.20 -4.35
C ALA A 15 7.06 10.49 -3.53
N PRO A 16 5.94 10.75 -2.82
CA PRO A 16 5.77 11.97 -2.06
C PRO A 16 6.60 11.94 -0.77
N GLN A 17 7.44 12.96 -0.59
CA GLN A 17 8.12 13.28 0.67
C GLN A 17 7.34 14.38 1.39
N LEU A 18 6.89 14.09 2.62
CA LEU A 18 6.14 15.02 3.46
C LEU A 18 7.07 15.61 4.53
N SER A 19 6.99 16.92 4.73
CA SER A 19 7.61 17.59 5.87
C SER A 19 6.55 18.35 6.66
N ILE A 20 6.54 18.19 7.98
CA ILE A 20 5.63 18.85 8.92
C ILE A 20 6.50 19.58 9.94
N ALA A 21 6.42 20.92 9.98
CA ALA A 21 7.27 21.75 10.85
C ALA A 21 8.76 21.36 10.75
N ASP A 22 9.27 21.31 9.51
CA ASP A 22 10.64 20.90 9.13
C ASP A 22 11.04 19.46 9.52
N THR A 23 10.11 18.64 10.02
CA THR A 23 10.35 17.23 10.32
C THR A 23 9.86 16.36 9.18
N ASN A 24 10.75 15.52 8.64
CA ASN A 24 10.38 14.57 7.60
C ASN A 24 9.42 13.51 8.13
N ALA A 25 8.46 13.15 7.30
CA ALA A 25 7.55 12.05 7.53
C ALA A 25 7.34 11.24 6.25
N TYR A 26 6.95 9.99 6.44
CA TYR A 26 6.62 9.09 5.35
C TYR A 26 5.15 9.23 5.00
N CYS A 27 4.87 9.28 3.71
CA CYS A 27 3.50 9.24 3.22
C CYS A 27 3.40 8.39 1.95
N SER A 28 2.23 7.80 1.76
CA SER A 28 1.89 7.08 0.54
C SER A 28 0.47 7.41 0.17
N ILE A 29 0.21 7.53 -1.13
CA ILE A 29 -1.12 7.81 -1.67
C ILE A 29 -1.44 6.73 -2.69
N SER A 30 -2.69 6.29 -2.72
CA SER A 30 -3.24 5.50 -3.82
C SER A 30 -4.65 5.96 -4.13
N HIS A 31 -5.06 5.79 -5.38
CA HIS A 31 -6.40 6.12 -5.80
C HIS A 31 -6.91 5.12 -6.84
N LYS A 32 -8.20 4.82 -6.76
CA LYS A 32 -8.91 4.01 -7.74
C LYS A 32 -10.33 4.50 -7.88
N ASN A 33 -10.74 4.82 -9.09
CA ASN A 33 -12.06 5.39 -9.40
C ASN A 33 -12.35 6.62 -8.51
N ASN A 34 -13.37 6.55 -7.66
CA ASN A 34 -13.78 7.60 -6.71
C ASN A 34 -13.24 7.41 -5.29
N CYS A 35 -12.24 6.54 -5.09
CA CYS A 35 -11.58 6.31 -3.81
C CYS A 35 -10.15 6.83 -3.84
N VAL A 36 -9.81 7.66 -2.85
CA VAL A 36 -8.43 8.08 -2.56
C VAL A 36 -8.09 7.63 -1.15
N VAL A 37 -6.92 7.02 -0.99
CA VAL A 37 -6.37 6.60 0.30
C VAL A 37 -5.01 7.26 0.47
N ALA A 38 -4.79 7.86 1.64
CA ALA A 38 -3.50 8.38 2.04
C ALA A 38 -3.09 7.72 3.37
N GLY A 39 -1.85 7.24 3.42
CA GLY A 39 -1.18 6.77 4.62
C GLY A 39 -0.09 7.76 5.03
N TYR A 40 0.10 7.93 6.33
CA TYR A 40 1.11 8.77 6.93
C TYR A 40 1.78 8.05 8.10
N SER A 41 3.08 8.26 8.27
CA SER A 41 3.86 7.76 9.40
C SER A 41 5.01 8.69 9.71
N ALA A 42 5.13 9.10 10.98
CA ALA A 42 6.23 9.95 11.44
C ALA A 42 7.55 9.18 11.64
N ALA A 43 7.50 7.84 11.73
CA ALA A 43 8.62 7.04 12.23
C ALA A 43 9.15 6.01 11.24
N TYR A 44 8.29 5.48 10.37
CA TYR A 44 8.61 4.33 9.51
C TYR A 44 8.02 4.49 8.10
N PRO A 45 8.68 3.99 7.05
CA PRO A 45 8.10 3.90 5.72
C PRO A 45 6.72 3.26 5.74
N ILE A 46 5.78 3.88 5.02
CA ILE A 46 4.39 3.43 4.89
C ILE A 46 4.03 3.36 3.41
N GLY A 47 3.32 2.30 3.04
CA GLY A 47 2.75 2.14 1.72
C GLY A 47 1.28 1.80 1.84
N VAL A 48 0.47 2.45 1.02
CA VAL A 48 -0.97 2.16 0.89
C VAL A 48 -1.31 1.91 -0.56
N ASP A 49 -2.21 0.96 -0.77
CA ASP A 49 -2.80 0.74 -2.08
C ASP A 49 -4.28 0.42 -2.00
N VAL A 50 -5.01 0.70 -3.09
CA VAL A 50 -6.45 0.50 -3.18
C VAL A 50 -6.83 -0.06 -4.54
N GLU A 51 -7.62 -1.13 -4.54
CA GLU A 51 -8.23 -1.68 -5.75
C GLU A 51 -9.74 -1.84 -5.58
N ASN A 52 -10.46 -1.76 -6.70
CA ASN A 52 -11.89 -2.03 -6.75
C ASN A 52 -12.13 -3.52 -7.07
N LEU A 53 -12.80 -4.24 -6.17
CA LEU A 53 -13.10 -5.67 -6.30
C LEU A 53 -14.05 -6.01 -7.46
N GLU A 54 -14.84 -5.03 -7.90
CA GLU A 54 -15.74 -5.14 -9.06
C GLU A 54 -15.02 -4.92 -10.40
N SER A 55 -13.73 -4.55 -10.37
CA SER A 55 -12.90 -4.39 -11.55
C SER A 55 -12.92 -5.64 -12.45
N ASN A 56 -12.96 -5.43 -13.77
CA ASN A 56 -12.89 -6.47 -14.79
C ASN A 56 -11.44 -6.85 -15.19
N LYS A 57 -10.44 -6.46 -14.39
CA LYS A 57 -9.02 -6.78 -14.60
C LYS A 57 -8.83 -8.28 -14.82
N ASP A 58 -8.28 -8.68 -15.97
CA ASP A 58 -7.89 -10.08 -16.18
C ASP A 58 -6.64 -10.37 -15.34
N TYR A 59 -6.85 -11.08 -14.24
CA TYR A 59 -5.81 -11.40 -13.28
C TYR A 59 -5.09 -12.71 -13.58
N ARG A 60 -5.62 -13.55 -14.49
CA ARG A 60 -5.18 -14.94 -14.65
C ARG A 60 -3.74 -15.02 -15.13
N ARG A 61 -3.37 -14.20 -16.12
CA ARG A 61 -2.01 -14.16 -16.67
C ARG A 61 -0.96 -13.77 -15.63
N ILE A 62 -1.26 -12.74 -14.82
CA ILE A 62 -0.34 -12.26 -13.77
C ILE A 62 -0.25 -13.32 -12.65
N ARG A 63 -1.39 -13.85 -12.21
CA ARG A 63 -1.47 -14.92 -11.21
C ARG A 63 -0.65 -16.14 -11.63
N GLU A 64 -0.79 -16.58 -12.88
CA GLU A 64 -0.07 -17.75 -13.42
C GLU A 64 1.43 -17.49 -13.51
N HIS A 65 1.83 -16.30 -13.97
CA HIS A 65 3.24 -15.94 -14.07
C HIS A 65 3.95 -15.93 -12.71
N TYR A 66 3.28 -15.47 -11.65
CA TYR A 66 3.83 -15.41 -10.28
C TYR A 66 3.30 -16.50 -9.35
N ALA A 67 2.79 -17.61 -9.88
CA ALA A 67 2.12 -18.68 -9.11
C ALA A 67 3.04 -19.44 -8.15
N HIS A 68 4.36 -19.31 -8.31
CA HIS A 68 5.37 -19.93 -7.44
C HIS A 68 6.04 -18.93 -6.49
N ALA A 69 5.63 -17.66 -6.51
CA ALA A 69 6.24 -16.56 -5.75
C ALA A 69 5.17 -15.84 -4.91
N PHE A 70 5.04 -14.51 -5.02
CA PHE A 70 4.19 -13.71 -4.15
C PHE A 70 2.70 -14.11 -4.24
N LEU A 71 2.29 -14.59 -5.42
CA LEU A 71 0.94 -15.06 -5.72
C LEU A 71 0.76 -16.58 -5.51
N LYS A 72 1.71 -17.25 -4.85
CA LYS A 72 1.59 -18.68 -4.53
C LYS A 72 0.33 -18.96 -3.71
N GLY A 73 -0.45 -19.94 -4.17
CA GLY A 73 -1.70 -20.37 -3.54
C GLY A 73 -2.92 -19.48 -3.83
N VAL A 74 -2.77 -18.43 -4.65
CA VAL A 74 -3.88 -17.58 -5.06
C VAL A 74 -4.72 -18.28 -6.14
N THR A 75 -5.96 -18.61 -5.82
CA THR A 75 -6.87 -19.32 -6.75
C THR A 75 -8.08 -18.48 -7.17
N THR A 76 -8.58 -17.61 -6.29
CA THR A 76 -9.77 -16.77 -6.55
C THR A 76 -9.41 -15.35 -6.98
N LYS A 77 -10.39 -14.65 -7.56
CA LYS A 77 -10.26 -13.24 -7.94
C LYS A 77 -10.00 -12.37 -6.71
N GLU A 78 -10.74 -12.59 -5.64
CA GLU A 78 -10.66 -11.84 -4.38
C GLU A 78 -9.28 -12.02 -3.72
N ALA A 79 -8.77 -13.26 -3.69
CA ALA A 79 -7.43 -13.54 -3.18
C ALA A 79 -6.34 -12.89 -4.04
N PHE A 80 -6.55 -12.79 -5.35
CA PHE A 80 -5.66 -12.06 -6.24
C PHE A 80 -5.65 -10.58 -5.92
N PHE A 81 -6.83 -9.92 -5.83
CA PHE A 81 -6.87 -8.50 -5.50
C PHE A 81 -6.22 -8.22 -4.15
N TYR A 82 -6.45 -9.07 -3.14
CA TYR A 82 -5.74 -8.95 -1.87
C TYR A 82 -4.22 -9.02 -2.01
N ARG A 83 -3.69 -10.06 -2.64
CA ARG A 83 -2.23 -10.21 -2.77
C ARG A 83 -1.61 -9.17 -3.69
N TRP A 84 -2.33 -8.75 -4.73
CA TRP A 84 -1.92 -7.70 -5.65
C TRP A 84 -1.83 -6.34 -4.94
N THR A 85 -2.92 -5.89 -4.32
CA THR A 85 -2.98 -4.61 -3.59
C THR A 85 -1.97 -4.59 -2.43
N LEU A 86 -1.74 -5.74 -1.80
CA LEU A 86 -0.71 -5.88 -0.78
C LEU A 86 0.70 -5.73 -1.34
N ALA A 87 1.01 -6.35 -2.49
CA ALA A 87 2.30 -6.22 -3.15
C ALA A 87 2.58 -4.76 -3.56
N GLU A 88 1.57 -4.05 -4.06
CA GLU A 88 1.69 -2.63 -4.39
C GLU A 88 1.91 -1.75 -3.15
N ALA A 89 1.18 -2.02 -2.05
CA ALA A 89 1.41 -1.34 -0.79
C ALA A 89 2.83 -1.61 -0.24
N TYR A 90 3.32 -2.85 -0.33
CA TYR A 90 4.68 -3.18 0.09
C TYR A 90 5.73 -2.45 -0.76
N ALA A 91 5.60 -2.52 -2.09
CA ALA A 91 6.49 -1.83 -3.03
C ALA A 91 6.58 -0.32 -2.77
N LYS A 92 5.44 0.31 -2.46
CA LYS A 92 5.39 1.74 -2.11
C LYS A 92 6.13 2.08 -0.83
N ALA A 93 6.09 1.22 0.18
CA ALA A 93 6.80 1.46 1.43
C ALA A 93 8.31 1.19 1.30
N SER A 94 8.68 0.08 0.66
CA SER A 94 10.07 -0.36 0.55
C SER A 94 10.87 0.38 -0.52
N GLY A 95 10.19 1.02 -1.47
CA GLY A 95 10.81 1.61 -2.66
C GLY A 95 11.27 0.59 -3.71
N GLN A 96 11.01 -0.70 -3.49
CA GLN A 96 11.37 -1.76 -4.44
C GLN A 96 10.37 -1.83 -5.61
N PRO A 97 10.80 -2.11 -6.85
CA PRO A 97 9.88 -2.28 -7.97
C PRO A 97 8.87 -3.41 -7.74
N LEU A 98 7.59 -3.16 -8.08
CA LEU A 98 6.51 -4.15 -7.91
C LEU A 98 6.83 -5.51 -8.56
N LEU A 99 7.44 -5.52 -9.74
CA LEU A 99 7.76 -6.77 -10.44
C LEU A 99 8.79 -7.61 -9.69
N GLU A 100 9.73 -6.96 -8.99
CA GLU A 100 10.70 -7.65 -8.13
C GLU A 100 10.01 -8.22 -6.88
N ILE A 101 9.09 -7.46 -6.27
CA ILE A 101 8.27 -7.95 -5.15
C ILE A 101 7.46 -9.18 -5.55
N LEU A 102 6.78 -9.13 -6.69
CA LEU A 102 5.95 -10.24 -7.18
C LEU A 102 6.77 -11.51 -7.47
N ALA A 103 8.06 -11.36 -7.81
CA ALA A 103 8.98 -12.46 -8.07
C ALA A 103 9.54 -13.12 -6.80
N GLN A 104 9.30 -12.54 -5.61
CA GLN A 104 9.78 -13.08 -4.33
C GLN A 104 8.69 -13.87 -3.60
N PRO A 105 9.04 -14.86 -2.75
CA PRO A 105 8.08 -15.52 -1.87
C PRO A 105 7.40 -14.52 -0.93
N PHE A 106 6.09 -14.68 -0.74
CA PHE A 106 5.36 -13.89 0.26
C PHE A 106 5.29 -14.64 1.59
N GLU A 107 5.76 -13.98 2.65
CA GLU A 107 5.59 -14.39 4.03
C GLU A 107 4.72 -13.35 4.76
N PRO A 108 3.57 -13.73 5.35
CA PRO A 108 2.75 -12.79 6.11
C PRO A 108 3.51 -12.21 7.31
N THR A 109 3.33 -10.92 7.57
CA THR A 109 3.87 -10.23 8.74
C THR A 109 2.78 -9.43 9.44
N ASP A 110 2.98 -9.12 10.74
CA ASP A 110 2.06 -8.31 11.55
C ASP A 110 1.99 -6.84 11.10
N ASN A 111 2.89 -6.45 10.19
CA ASN A 111 3.01 -5.10 9.62
C ASN A 111 2.03 -4.82 8.48
N LEU A 112 1.22 -5.83 8.12
CA LEU A 112 0.28 -5.81 7.01
C LEU A 112 -1.12 -5.64 7.56
N HIS A 113 -1.86 -4.67 7.04
CA HIS A 113 -3.26 -4.47 7.34
C HIS A 113 -4.07 -4.35 6.06
N TYR A 114 -5.30 -4.84 6.08
CA TYR A 114 -6.23 -4.61 5.00
C TYR A 114 -7.64 -4.37 5.56
N ILE A 115 -8.42 -3.63 4.79
CA ILE A 115 -9.84 -3.40 5.07
C ILE A 115 -10.60 -3.27 3.76
N THR A 116 -11.85 -3.73 3.77
CA THR A 116 -12.78 -3.49 2.68
C THR A 116 -13.73 -2.35 3.05
N ILE A 117 -13.81 -1.33 2.18
CA ILE A 117 -14.72 -0.19 2.30
C ILE A 117 -15.61 -0.21 1.06
N SER A 118 -16.88 -0.61 1.22
CA SER A 118 -17.79 -0.84 0.09
C SER A 118 -17.20 -1.89 -0.88
N ASN A 119 -16.92 -1.53 -2.13
CA ASN A 119 -16.28 -2.37 -3.15
C ASN A 119 -14.75 -2.18 -3.24
N PHE A 120 -14.15 -1.34 -2.38
CA PHE A 120 -12.71 -1.09 -2.38
C PHE A 120 -11.99 -1.93 -1.35
N LEU A 121 -10.95 -2.62 -1.79
CA LEU A 121 -9.97 -3.25 -0.91
C LEU A 121 -8.80 -2.29 -0.73
N VAL A 122 -8.51 -1.96 0.51
CA VAL A 122 -7.36 -1.12 0.90
C VAL A 122 -6.37 -1.99 1.63
N CYS A 123 -5.11 -2.01 1.16
CA CYS A 123 -4.00 -2.60 1.90
C CYS A 123 -3.06 -1.50 2.40
N THR A 124 -2.47 -1.73 3.55
CA THR A 124 -1.46 -0.89 4.17
C THR A 124 -0.32 -1.78 4.65
N TYR A 125 0.90 -1.34 4.38
CA TYR A 125 2.11 -1.92 4.95
C TYR A 125 2.92 -0.80 5.59
N VAL A 126 3.48 -1.05 6.78
CA VAL A 126 4.46 -0.15 7.41
C VAL A 126 5.66 -0.97 7.82
N GLU A 127 6.85 -0.47 7.53
CA GLU A 127 8.11 -1.08 7.95
C GLU A 127 8.36 -0.82 9.45
N ALA A 128 7.48 -1.33 10.31
CA ALA A 128 7.58 -1.18 11.76
C ALA A 128 8.32 -2.37 12.40
N ASN A 129 8.99 -2.11 13.52
CA ASN A 129 9.26 -3.16 14.50
C ASN A 129 7.93 -3.48 15.23
N ARG A 130 7.64 -4.76 15.48
CA ARG A 130 6.30 -5.35 15.75
C ARG A 130 5.43 -4.66 16.83
N ASP A 131 5.96 -3.75 17.64
CA ASP A 131 5.31 -3.25 18.86
C ASP A 131 4.55 -1.91 18.72
N LYS A 132 4.53 -1.24 17.56
CA LYS A 132 4.06 0.17 17.48
C LYS A 132 3.11 0.53 16.34
N PHE A 133 2.60 -0.42 15.57
CA PHE A 133 1.71 -0.10 14.46
C PHE A 133 0.35 0.45 14.96
N GLN A 134 0.10 1.74 14.75
CA GLN A 134 -1.23 2.29 14.91
C GLN A 134 -2.06 1.99 13.66
N ARG A 135 -3.24 1.38 13.85
CA ARG A 135 -4.17 1.10 12.75
C ARG A 135 -4.45 2.38 11.94
N PRO A 136 -4.44 2.32 10.60
CA PRO A 136 -4.72 3.47 9.77
C PRO A 136 -6.09 4.06 10.11
N LYS A 137 -6.14 5.39 10.28
CA LYS A 137 -7.40 6.12 10.45
C LYS A 137 -8.02 6.34 9.07
N ILE A 138 -9.28 5.94 8.95
CA ILE A 138 -10.04 6.09 7.70
C ILE A 138 -10.92 7.32 7.84
N ILE A 139 -10.72 8.27 6.94
CA ILE A 139 -11.57 9.45 6.82
C ILE A 139 -12.39 9.28 5.54
N ARG A 140 -13.72 9.28 5.67
CA ARG A 140 -14.64 9.30 4.53
C ARG A 140 -14.94 10.76 4.21
N LEU A 141 -14.68 11.16 2.96
CA LEU A 141 -15.06 12.47 2.42
C LEU A 141 -16.51 12.44 1.94
#